data_AF-A0A3Q8VIT2-F1
#
_entry.id   AF-A0A3Q8VIT2-F1
#
_cell.length_a   1.000
_cell.length_b   1.000
_cell.length_c   1.000
_cell.angle_alpha   90.00
_cell.angle_beta   90.00
_cell.angle_gamma   90.00
#
_symmetry.space_group_name_H-M   'P 1'
#
loop_
_entity.id
_entity.type
_entity.pdbx_description
1 polymer ?
#
loop_
_entity_poly.entity_id
_entity_poly.type
_entity_poly.pdbx_seq_one_letter_code
_entity_poly.pdbx_strand_id
1 'polypeptide(L)' 'MGQGTVHTHEDADGAAAARHARFGRLPEPVRVEDMVEERPAAAPDPARHAYDPDEWLVRYCL' A
#
# COMPACT_ATOMS: atom_id res chain seq x y z
N MET A 1 -5.27 -40.15 -36.49
CA MET A 1 -6.01 -39.40 -35.45
C MET A 1 -5.03 -39.14 -34.32
N GLY A 2 -4.35 -37.99 -34.36
CA GLY A 2 -3.34 -37.61 -33.37
C GLY A 2 -4.03 -37.04 -32.14
N GLN A 3 -3.72 -37.61 -30.98
CA GLN A 3 -4.26 -37.24 -29.69
C GLN A 3 -3.90 -35.77 -29.40
N GLY A 4 -4.89 -34.89 -29.32
CA GLY A 4 -4.73 -33.55 -28.75
C GLY A 4 -4.64 -33.68 -27.24
N THR A 5 -3.44 -33.94 -26.73
CA THR A 5 -3.19 -33.99 -25.29
C THR A 5 -3.25 -32.57 -24.75
N VAL A 6 -4.31 -32.28 -24.01
CA VAL A 6 -4.47 -31.07 -23.20
C VAL A 6 -3.42 -31.14 -22.08
N HIS A 7 -2.20 -30.71 -22.38
CA HIS A 7 -1.10 -30.56 -21.43
C HIS A 7 -1.28 -29.27 -20.64
N THR A 8 -2.28 -29.19 -19.77
CA THR A 8 -2.58 -27.92 -19.09
C THR A 8 -2.16 -27.92 -17.62
N HIS A 9 -2.08 -29.08 -16.97
CA HIS A 9 -1.78 -29.15 -15.53
C HIS A 9 -0.37 -29.69 -15.23
N GLU A 10 0.01 -30.85 -15.77
CA GLU A 10 1.31 -31.49 -15.46
C GLU A 10 2.50 -30.66 -15.97
N ASP A 11 2.39 -30.06 -17.14
CA ASP A 11 3.40 -29.14 -17.69
C ASP A 11 3.50 -27.84 -16.87
N ALA A 12 2.37 -27.36 -16.34
CA ALA A 12 2.32 -26.17 -15.49
C ALA A 12 2.95 -26.42 -14.11
N ASP A 13 2.73 -27.60 -13.53
CA ASP A 13 3.31 -28.05 -12.27
C ASP A 13 4.84 -28.21 -12.39
N GLY A 14 5.31 -28.80 -13.50
CA GLY A 14 6.75 -28.92 -13.79
C GLY A 14 7.43 -27.54 -13.94
N ALA A 15 6.79 -26.62 -14.66
CA ALA A 15 7.28 -25.25 -14.78
C ALA A 15 7.26 -24.50 -13.42
N ALA A 16 6.27 -24.75 -12.57
CA ALA A 16 6.20 -24.18 -11.22
C ALA A 16 7.30 -24.72 -10.30
N ALA A 17 7.59 -26.02 -10.34
CA ALA A 17 8.68 -26.64 -9.59
C ALA A 17 10.05 -26.07 -10.00
N ALA A 18 10.29 -25.90 -11.31
CA ALA A 18 11.51 -25.28 -11.81
C ALA A 18 11.66 -23.82 -11.35
N ARG A 19 10.56 -23.06 -11.28
CA ARG A 19 10.57 -21.69 -10.71
C ARG A 19 10.87 -21.71 -9.21
N HIS A 20 10.25 -22.59 -8.43
CA HIS A 20 10.51 -22.72 -7.00
C HIS A 20 11.96 -23.13 -6.69
N ALA A 21 12.57 -24.00 -7.49
CA ALA A 21 13.98 -24.34 -7.34
C ALA A 21 14.92 -23.15 -7.64
N ARG A 22 14.54 -22.28 -8.58
CA ARG A 22 15.33 -21.09 -8.97
C ARG A 22 15.16 -19.92 -8.01
N PHE A 23 13.95 -19.68 -7.54
CA PHE A 23 13.56 -18.46 -6.81
C PHE A 23 13.18 -18.72 -5.34
N GLY A 24 13.09 -19.98 -4.92
CA GLY A 24 12.69 -20.36 -3.57
C GLY A 24 11.18 -20.27 -3.33
N ARG A 25 10.80 -20.02 -2.08
CA ARG A 25 9.40 -19.79 -1.67
C ARG A 25 9.16 -18.32 -1.40
N LEU A 26 7.92 -17.90 -1.63
CA LEU A 26 7.45 -16.58 -1.23
C LEU A 26 7.56 -16.45 0.30
N PRO A 27 7.98 -15.29 0.84
CA PRO A 27 7.83 -14.97 2.25
C PRO A 27 6.36 -15.02 2.68
N GLU A 28 6.14 -15.05 4.00
CA GLU A 28 4.79 -14.92 4.54
C GLU A 28 4.17 -13.59 4.09
N PRO A 29 2.89 -13.56 3.67
CA PRO A 29 2.21 -12.32 3.32
C PRO A 29 2.22 -11.32 4.49
N VAL A 30 2.50 -10.06 4.15
CA VAL A 30 2.42 -8.97 5.12
C VAL A 30 0.95 -8.65 5.37
N ARG A 31 0.59 -8.37 6.63
CA ARG A 31 -0.76 -7.94 6.97
C ARG A 31 -1.05 -6.60 6.31
N VAL A 32 -2.29 -6.41 5.87
CA VAL A 32 -2.70 -5.16 5.18
C VAL A 32 -2.45 -3.94 6.07
N GLU A 33 -2.65 -4.07 7.38
CA GLU A 33 -2.43 -3.01 8.36
C GLU A 33 -0.95 -2.56 8.41
N ASP A 34 0.00 -3.48 8.21
CA ASP A 34 1.43 -3.19 8.23
C ASP A 34 1.93 -2.63 6.88
N MET A 35 1.10 -2.65 5.84
CA MET A 35 1.42 -2.10 4.51
C MET A 35 1.10 -0.61 4.38
N VAL A 36 0.44 0.00 5.37
CA VAL A 36 -0.04 1.39 5.31
C VAL A 36 0.43 2.18 6.53
N GLU A 37 0.73 3.47 6.32
CA GLU A 37 1.09 4.41 7.39
C GLU A 37 0.30 5.70 7.23
N GLU A 38 -0.23 6.23 8.34
CA GLU A 38 -0.89 7.53 8.36
C GLU A 38 0.15 8.66 8.42
N ARG A 39 0.10 9.58 7.47
CA ARG A 39 0.96 10.77 7.45
C ARG A 39 0.15 12.04 7.23
N PRO A 40 0.40 13.13 7.99
CA PRO A 40 -0.20 14.42 7.72
C PRO A 40 0.07 14.87 6.28
N ALA A 41 -0.98 15.36 5.61
CA ALA A 41 -0.88 15.86 4.24
C ALA A 41 0.01 17.11 4.11
N ALA A 42 0.05 17.93 5.17
CA ALA A 42 0.91 19.10 5.29
C ALA A 42 1.59 19.10 6.66
N ALA A 43 2.70 19.83 6.76
CA ALA A 43 3.30 20.11 8.06
C ALA A 43 2.29 20.82 8.97
N PRO A 44 2.27 20.53 10.29
CA PRO A 44 1.40 21.22 11.22
C PRO A 44 1.69 22.73 11.17
N ASP A 45 0.67 23.52 10.81
CA ASP A 45 0.75 24.98 10.85
C ASP A 45 0.52 25.46 12.29
N PRO A 46 1.52 26.08 12.95
CA PRO A 46 1.35 26.58 14.31
C PRO A 46 0.32 27.73 14.39
N ALA A 47 0.15 28.53 13.32
CA ALA A 47 -0.81 29.63 13.30
C ALA A 47 -2.25 29.13 13.29
N ARG A 48 -2.51 27.92 12.77
CA ARG A 48 -3.84 27.30 12.75
C ARG A 48 -4.45 27.11 14.14
N HIS A 49 -3.59 26.99 15.16
CA HIS A 49 -4.00 26.80 16.56
C HIS A 49 -3.72 28.04 17.43
N ALA A 50 -3.20 29.12 16.85
CA ALA A 50 -2.97 30.37 17.57
C ALA A 50 -4.28 31.16 17.62
N TYR A 51 -4.93 31.15 18.78
CA TYR A 51 -6.10 31.98 19.04
C TYR A 51 -5.66 33.34 19.59
N ASP A 52 -6.12 34.42 18.96
CA ASP A 52 -5.95 35.79 19.43
C ASP A 52 -7.32 36.36 19.87
N PRO A 53 -7.55 36.57 21.18
CA PRO A 53 -8.81 37.12 21.67
C PRO A 53 -9.04 38.58 21.25
N ASP A 54 -8.03 39.31 20.77
CA ASP A 54 -8.16 40.71 20.39
C ASP A 54 -8.44 40.90 18.87
N GLU A 55 -8.44 39.81 18.10
CA GLU A 55 -8.67 39.85 16.63
C GLU A 55 -10.00 40.54 16.27
N TRP A 56 -11.05 40.33 17.06
CA TRP A 56 -12.37 40.92 16.81
C TRP A 56 -12.37 42.46 16.93
N LEU A 57 -11.51 43.03 17.78
CA LEU A 57 -11.38 44.48 17.93
C LEU A 57 -10.84 45.10 16.64
N VAL A 58 -9.82 44.47 16.04
CA VAL A 58 -9.23 44.94 14.77
C VAL A 58 -10.21 44.78 13.61
N ARG A 59 -10.98 43.69 13.59
CA ARG A 59 -11.92 43.37 12.49
C ARG A 59 -13.17 44.24 12.50
N TYR A 60 -13.68 44.62 13.67
CA TYR A 60 -15.02 45.19 13.81
C TYR A 60 -15.07 46.55 14.52
N CYS A 61 -13.97 47.02 15.12
CA CYS A 61 -13.96 48.25 15.91
C CYS A 61 -13.00 49.34 15.38
N LEU A 62 -12.38 49.13 14.22
CA LEU A 62 -11.58 50.12 13.47
C LEU A 62 -12.31 50.63 12.23
#